data_AF-A0A3N1T117-F1
#
_entry.id   AF-A0A3N1T117-F1
#
_cell.length_a   1.000
_cell.length_b   1.000
_cell.length_c   1.000
_cell.angle_alpha   90.00
_cell.angle_beta   90.00
_cell.angle_gamma   90.00
#
_symmetry.space_group_name_H-M   'P 1'
#
loop_
_entity.id
_entity.type
_entity.pdbx_description
1 polymer ?
#
loop_
_entity_poly.entity_id
_entity_poly.type
_entity_poly.pdbx_seq_one_letter_code
_entity_poly.pdbx_strand_id
1 'polypeptide(L)'
;MATDALPADAIVQAETNYLPPPPRRGQTAQDWSQVPGAELLYRWVETRFGWRVPVPTAFVPDDPGLYARIDDGRWVAECTCGAAWIVSVLDPRFGCAQCQRDWVPLIVPDDIAAAEAEALALVRRFWFHPDDPRNPAPPIPEEPEAPADPAPEEQP
;
A
#
# COMPACT_ATOMS: atom_id res chain seq x y z
N MET A 1 -8.71 6.96 -24.39
CA MET A 1 -7.89 7.82 -23.52
C MET A 1 -6.49 7.25 -23.58
N ALA A 2 -5.50 8.08 -23.90
CA ALA A 2 -4.12 7.64 -23.88
C ALA A 2 -3.80 7.15 -22.47
N THR A 3 -3.32 5.92 -22.34
CA THR A 3 -2.53 5.51 -21.19
C THR A 3 -1.26 6.33 -21.27
N ASP A 4 -1.28 7.54 -20.72
CA ASP A 4 -0.04 8.22 -20.41
C ASP A 4 0.69 7.30 -19.45
N ALA A 5 1.82 6.78 -19.91
CA ALA A 5 2.68 5.98 -19.06
C ALA A 5 3.02 6.85 -17.84
N LEU A 6 2.83 6.29 -16.64
CA LEU A 6 3.28 6.95 -15.43
C LEU A 6 4.75 7.35 -15.60
N PRO A 7 5.15 8.52 -15.07
CA PRO A 7 6.54 8.93 -15.17
C PRO A 7 7.42 7.91 -14.43
N ALA A 8 8.69 7.79 -14.84
CA ALA A 8 9.57 6.73 -14.35
C ALA A 8 9.85 6.81 -12.84
N ASP A 9 9.57 7.95 -12.23
CA ASP A 9 9.67 8.28 -10.82
C ASP A 9 8.33 8.13 -10.06
N ALA A 10 7.25 7.66 -10.70
CA ALA A 10 6.01 7.36 -9.98
C ALA A 10 6.09 5.98 -9.29
N ILE A 11 5.56 5.92 -8.07
CA ILE A 11 5.24 4.65 -7.40
C ILE A 11 3.82 4.25 -7.78
N VAL A 12 3.66 2.99 -8.20
CA VAL A 12 2.39 2.46 -8.68
C VAL A 12 1.49 2.10 -7.51
N GLN A 13 0.23 2.51 -7.59
CA GLN A 13 -0.84 2.16 -6.65
C GLN A 13 -2.06 1.58 -7.38
N ALA A 14 -3.06 1.13 -6.62
CA ALA A 14 -4.26 0.46 -7.13
C ALA A 14 -4.95 1.27 -8.24
N GLU A 15 -5.15 2.57 -8.04
CA GLU A 15 -5.82 3.50 -8.95
C GLU A 15 -5.14 3.58 -10.33
N THR A 16 -3.82 3.42 -10.34
CA THR A 16 -3.01 3.50 -11.56
C THR A 16 -2.80 2.15 -12.23
N ASN A 17 -2.88 1.06 -11.47
CA ASN A 17 -2.61 -0.29 -11.97
C ASN A 17 -3.89 -1.02 -12.42
N TYR A 18 -4.95 -0.92 -11.62
CA TYR A 18 -6.20 -1.62 -11.85
C TYR A 18 -7.14 -0.78 -12.70
N LEU A 19 -6.81 -0.73 -13.99
CA LEU A 19 -7.57 0.02 -14.98
C LEU A 19 -8.65 -0.84 -15.66
N PRO A 20 -9.76 -0.23 -16.11
CA PRO A 20 -10.75 -0.91 -16.92
C PRO A 20 -10.12 -1.48 -18.20
N PRO A 21 -10.66 -2.60 -18.73
CA PRO A 21 -10.15 -3.17 -19.97
C PRO A 21 -10.33 -2.18 -21.13
N PRO A 22 -9.46 -2.21 -22.15
CA PRO A 22 -9.65 -1.40 -23.34
C PRO A 22 -11.03 -1.65 -23.96
N PRO A 23 -11.77 -0.58 -24.36
CA PRO A 23 -13.07 -0.76 -24.98
C PRO A 23 -12.97 -1.55 -26.27
N ARG A 24 -13.97 -2.40 -26.53
CA ARG A 24 -14.13 -3.02 -27.85
C ARG A 24 -14.48 -1.94 -28.88
N ARG A 25 -14.20 -2.23 -30.16
CA ARG A 25 -14.53 -1.32 -31.26
C ARG A 25 -16.01 -0.92 -31.21
N GLY A 26 -16.26 0.39 -31.11
CA GLY A 26 -17.61 0.96 -31.07
C GLY A 26 -18.27 0.96 -29.69
N GLN A 27 -17.58 0.52 -28.63
CA GLN A 27 -18.05 0.64 -27.25
C GLN A 27 -17.37 1.81 -26.54
N THR A 28 -18.10 2.43 -25.61
CA THR A 28 -17.53 3.40 -24.67
C THR A 28 -16.62 2.68 -23.69
N ALA A 29 -15.54 3.34 -23.26
CA ALA A 29 -14.71 2.85 -22.17
C ALA A 29 -15.55 2.72 -20.90
N GLN A 30 -15.30 1.67 -20.11
CA GLN A 30 -15.88 1.60 -18.77
C GLN A 30 -15.25 2.69 -17.90
N ASP A 31 -16.07 3.29 -17.04
CA ASP A 31 -15.62 4.28 -16.08
C ASP A 31 -15.54 3.62 -14.70
N TRP A 32 -14.33 3.50 -14.16
CA TRP A 32 -14.07 3.00 -12.81
C TRP A 32 -13.71 4.12 -11.83
N SER A 33 -13.87 5.40 -12.21
CA SER A 33 -13.53 6.55 -11.35
C SER A 33 -14.34 6.62 -10.05
N GLN A 34 -15.49 5.96 -10.00
CA GLN A 34 -16.36 5.89 -8.82
C GLN A 34 -16.12 4.63 -7.97
N VAL A 35 -15.21 3.74 -8.38
CA VAL A 35 -14.88 2.54 -7.63
C VAL A 35 -13.83 2.91 -6.57
N PRO A 36 -14.05 2.63 -5.28
CA PRO A 36 -13.06 2.87 -4.24
C PRO A 36 -11.74 2.13 -4.52
N GLY A 37 -10.62 2.71 -4.11
CA GLY A 37 -9.27 2.21 -4.42
C GLY A 37 -9.06 0.75 -4.04
N ALA A 38 -9.52 0.34 -2.84
CA ALA A 38 -9.41 -1.03 -2.36
C ALA A 38 -10.30 -2.02 -3.15
N GLU A 39 -11.34 -1.53 -3.80
CA GLU A 39 -12.31 -2.34 -4.56
C GLU A 39 -11.90 -2.53 -6.02
N LEU A 40 -10.96 -1.73 -6.53
CA LEU A 40 -10.46 -1.85 -7.90
C LEU A 40 -9.85 -3.22 -8.20
N LEU A 41 -9.15 -3.82 -7.23
CA LEU A 41 -8.63 -5.19 -7.36
C LEU A 41 -9.73 -6.17 -7.75
N TYR A 42 -10.90 -6.09 -7.10
CA TYR A 42 -12.02 -7.00 -7.31
C TYR A 42 -12.62 -6.85 -8.71
N ARG A 43 -12.81 -5.61 -9.15
CA ARG A 43 -13.23 -5.31 -10.54
C ARG A 43 -12.22 -5.82 -11.56
N TRP A 44 -10.94 -5.66 -11.25
CA TRP A 44 -9.86 -6.07 -12.12
C TRP A 44 -9.75 -7.58 -12.23
N VAL A 45 -9.79 -8.35 -11.12
CA VAL A 45 -9.73 -9.82 -11.18
C VAL A 45 -10.97 -10.42 -11.84
N GLU A 46 -12.16 -9.84 -11.62
CA GLU A 46 -13.38 -10.25 -12.30
C GLU A 46 -13.22 -10.07 -13.81
N THR A 47 -12.71 -8.92 -14.24
CA THR A 47 -12.58 -8.59 -15.66
C THR A 47 -11.43 -9.34 -16.34
N ARG A 48 -10.30 -9.50 -15.64
CA ARG A 48 -9.06 -10.07 -16.19
C ARG A 48 -9.06 -11.60 -16.17
N PHE A 49 -9.58 -12.20 -15.11
CA PHE A 49 -9.53 -13.65 -14.87
C PHE A 49 -10.91 -14.31 -14.87
N GLY A 50 -12.00 -13.55 -14.91
CA GLY A 50 -13.36 -14.09 -14.81
C GLY A 50 -13.71 -14.57 -13.40
N TRP A 51 -12.96 -14.15 -12.37
CA TRP A 51 -13.21 -14.57 -10.99
C TRP A 51 -14.39 -13.81 -10.41
N ARG A 52 -15.44 -14.53 -10.02
CA ARG A 52 -16.61 -13.94 -9.34
C ARG A 52 -16.36 -13.85 -7.84
N VAL A 53 -15.42 -13.00 -7.44
CA VAL A 53 -15.12 -12.74 -6.03
C VAL A 53 -16.02 -11.63 -5.52
N PRO A 54 -16.81 -11.85 -4.45
CA PRO A 54 -17.59 -10.78 -3.85
C PRO A 54 -16.66 -9.74 -3.22
N VAL A 55 -17.00 -8.47 -3.36
CA VAL A 55 -16.35 -7.39 -2.61
C VAL A 55 -16.75 -7.53 -1.14
N PRO A 56 -15.79 -7.56 -0.19
CA PRO A 56 -16.12 -7.62 1.22
C PRO A 56 -16.98 -6.44 1.66
N THR A 57 -17.83 -6.67 2.65
CA THR A 57 -18.75 -5.64 3.18
C THR A 57 -18.47 -5.29 4.64
N ALA A 58 -17.62 -6.09 5.30
CA ALA A 58 -17.28 -5.94 6.70
C ALA A 58 -15.77 -6.05 6.89
N PHE A 59 -15.30 -5.51 8.02
CA PHE A 59 -13.97 -5.76 8.51
C PHE A 59 -13.94 -7.03 9.36
N VAL A 60 -12.81 -7.73 9.33
CA VAL A 60 -12.49 -8.77 10.30
C VAL A 60 -12.33 -8.09 11.67
N PRO A 61 -13.10 -8.48 12.70
CA PRO A 61 -13.00 -7.89 14.03
C PRO A 61 -11.62 -8.12 14.65
N ASP A 62 -11.10 -7.10 15.35
CA ASP A 62 -9.86 -7.14 16.12
C ASP A 62 -8.60 -7.54 15.31
N ASP A 63 -8.67 -7.45 13.98
CA ASP A 63 -7.54 -7.76 13.12
C ASP A 63 -6.46 -6.67 13.26
N PRO A 64 -5.20 -7.04 13.51
CA PRO A 64 -4.12 -6.06 13.68
C PRO A 64 -3.79 -5.32 12.38
N GLY A 65 -4.31 -5.75 11.24
CA GLY A 65 -4.04 -5.17 9.94
C GLY A 65 -2.78 -5.70 9.28
N LEU A 66 -2.46 -5.14 8.12
CA LEU A 66 -1.31 -5.52 7.30
C LEU A 66 -0.53 -4.26 6.91
N TYR A 67 0.79 -4.30 7.07
CA TYR A 67 1.65 -3.24 6.60
C TYR A 67 1.73 -3.22 5.08
N ALA A 68 1.49 -2.04 4.51
CA ALA A 68 1.86 -1.71 3.15
C ALA A 68 3.39 -1.57 3.05
N ARG A 69 3.92 -1.97 1.90
CA ARG A 69 5.34 -1.81 1.54
C ARG A 69 5.45 -1.39 0.09
N ILE A 70 6.60 -0.87 -0.32
CA ILE A 70 6.89 -0.65 -1.73
C ILE A 70 7.75 -1.80 -2.22
N ASP A 71 7.28 -2.52 -3.24
CA ASP A 71 7.96 -3.63 -3.88
C ASP A 71 8.20 -3.30 -5.35
N ASP A 72 9.46 -3.04 -5.70
CA ASP A 72 9.88 -2.70 -7.06
C ASP A 72 9.05 -1.54 -7.66
N GLY A 73 8.87 -0.49 -6.86
CA GLY A 73 8.14 0.72 -7.27
C GLY A 73 6.62 0.57 -7.26
N ARG A 74 6.07 -0.37 -6.49
CA ARG A 74 4.62 -0.59 -6.36
C ARG A 74 4.23 -0.67 -4.89
N TRP A 75 3.22 0.08 -4.47
CA TRP A 75 2.58 -0.12 -3.18
C TRP A 75 1.88 -1.48 -3.16
N VAL A 76 2.32 -2.37 -2.26
CA VAL A 76 1.77 -3.71 -2.12
C VAL A 76 1.49 -4.05 -0.65
N ALA A 77 0.56 -4.97 -0.45
CA ALA A 77 0.41 -5.69 0.81
C ALA A 77 0.23 -7.17 0.54
N GLU A 78 0.64 -7.98 1.52
CA GLU A 78 0.66 -9.43 1.42
C GLU A 78 -0.28 -10.05 2.42
N CYS A 79 -1.26 -10.81 1.91
CA CYS A 79 -2.19 -11.57 2.72
C CYS A 79 -1.47 -12.72 3.42
N THR A 80 -2.01 -13.18 4.55
CA THR A 80 -1.54 -14.40 5.25
C THR A 80 -1.61 -15.67 4.40
N CYS A 81 -2.38 -15.67 3.30
CA CYS A 81 -2.39 -16.77 2.33
C CYS A 81 -1.21 -16.73 1.34
N GLY A 82 -0.30 -15.76 1.45
CA GLY A 82 0.87 -15.57 0.58
C GLY A 82 0.57 -14.82 -0.73
N ALA A 83 -0.66 -14.38 -0.97
CA ALA A 83 -0.98 -13.54 -2.12
C ALA A 83 -0.61 -12.09 -1.84
N ALA A 84 0.15 -11.47 -2.74
CA ALA A 84 0.46 -10.05 -2.71
C ALA A 84 -0.36 -9.31 -3.77
N TRP A 85 -0.93 -8.18 -3.38
CA TRP A 85 -1.71 -7.32 -4.27
C TRP A 85 -1.19 -5.88 -4.19
N ILE A 86 -1.34 -5.16 -5.30
CA ILE A 86 -1.09 -3.72 -5.31
C ILE A 86 -2.24 -3.05 -4.56
N VAL A 87 -1.93 -2.09 -3.70
CA VAL A 87 -2.92 -1.48 -2.80
C VAL A 87 -3.14 -0.01 -3.10
N SER A 88 -4.25 0.52 -2.61
CA SER A 88 -4.46 1.96 -2.52
C SER A 88 -3.95 2.44 -1.17
N VAL A 89 -3.12 3.48 -1.17
CA VAL A 89 -2.73 4.16 0.07
C VAL A 89 -3.75 5.24 0.47
N LEU A 90 -4.68 5.58 -0.43
CA LEU A 90 -5.76 6.54 -0.19
C LEU A 90 -7.04 5.87 0.36
N ASP A 91 -7.20 4.57 0.13
CA ASP A 91 -8.25 3.72 0.68
C ASP A 91 -7.59 2.58 1.49
N PRO A 92 -7.32 2.79 2.79
CA PRO A 92 -6.50 1.89 3.62
C PRO A 92 -7.28 0.65 4.10
N ARG A 93 -7.97 0.00 3.17
CA ARG A 93 -8.62 -1.30 3.34
C ARG A 93 -7.86 -2.33 2.55
N PHE A 94 -7.52 -3.45 3.16
CA PHE A 94 -6.99 -4.60 2.45
C PHE A 94 -7.97 -5.76 2.48
N GLY A 95 -8.26 -6.31 1.31
CA GLY A 95 -9.03 -7.54 1.14
C GLY A 95 -8.30 -8.43 0.15
N CYS A 96 -8.49 -9.75 0.24
CA CYS A 96 -7.75 -10.68 -0.61
C CYS A 96 -8.68 -11.38 -1.60
N ALA A 97 -8.49 -11.11 -2.89
CA ALA A 97 -9.25 -11.79 -3.94
C ALA A 97 -8.90 -13.29 -4.10
N GLN A 98 -7.72 -13.72 -3.64
CA GLN A 98 -7.26 -15.11 -3.76
C GLN A 98 -7.94 -16.04 -2.76
N CYS A 99 -7.87 -15.71 -1.46
CA CYS A 99 -8.47 -16.52 -0.40
C CYS A 99 -9.80 -15.95 0.10
N GLN A 100 -10.32 -14.91 -0.56
CA GLN A 100 -11.57 -14.23 -0.24
C GLN A 100 -11.63 -13.69 1.20
N ARG A 101 -10.49 -13.14 1.66
CA ARG A 101 -10.44 -12.49 2.98
C ARG A 101 -11.28 -11.21 2.95
N ASP A 102 -12.05 -11.02 4.01
CA ASP A 102 -12.75 -9.75 4.29
C ASP A 102 -11.77 -8.60 4.56
N TRP A 103 -12.30 -7.39 4.77
CA TRP A 103 -11.46 -6.22 4.97
C TRP A 103 -10.64 -6.33 6.26
N VAL A 104 -9.37 -5.97 6.18
CA VAL A 104 -8.52 -5.69 7.34
C VAL A 104 -7.92 -4.29 7.19
N PRO A 105 -7.52 -3.63 8.29
CA PRO A 105 -6.80 -2.37 8.18
C PRO A 105 -5.53 -2.53 7.35
N LEU A 106 -5.33 -1.63 6.39
CA LEU A 106 -4.04 -1.47 5.72
C LEU A 106 -3.25 -0.40 6.48
N ILE A 107 -2.10 -0.76 7.04
CA ILE A 107 -1.23 0.17 7.74
C ILE A 107 -0.32 0.83 6.71
N VAL A 108 -0.53 2.12 6.51
CA VAL A 108 0.23 3.00 5.62
C VAL A 108 1.03 3.99 6.46
N PRO A 109 2.19 4.47 6.00
CA PRO A 109 2.93 5.50 6.72
C PRO A 109 2.13 6.82 6.77
N ASP A 110 2.37 7.61 7.82
CA ASP A 110 1.75 8.93 7.98
C ASP A 110 2.17 9.90 6.84
N ASP A 111 3.40 9.77 6.35
CA ASP A 111 3.92 10.52 5.20
C ASP A 111 4.21 9.59 4.02
N ILE A 112 3.20 9.43 3.16
CA ILE A 112 3.29 8.63 1.92
C ILE A 112 4.35 9.22 0.97
N ALA A 113 4.44 10.55 0.85
CA ALA A 113 5.36 11.18 -0.09
C ALA A 113 6.81 10.97 0.33
N ALA A 114 7.11 11.03 1.63
CA ALA A 114 8.43 10.70 2.17
C ALA A 114 8.79 9.23 1.89
N ALA A 115 7.88 8.29 2.16
CA ALA A 115 8.10 6.87 1.88
C ALA A 115 8.36 6.60 0.39
N GLU A 116 7.61 7.25 -0.51
CA GLU A 116 7.83 7.15 -1.95
C GLU A 116 9.19 7.75 -2.37
N ALA A 117 9.56 8.91 -1.83
CA ALA A 117 10.86 9.53 -2.10
C ALA A 117 12.03 8.67 -1.64
N GLU A 118 11.93 8.07 -0.44
CA GLU A 118 12.91 7.11 0.06
C GLU A 118 13.02 5.89 -0.87
N ALA A 119 11.89 5.29 -1.25
CA ALA A 119 11.88 4.14 -2.15
C ALA A 119 12.51 4.45 -3.51
N LEU A 120 12.26 5.65 -4.05
CA LEU A 120 12.84 6.10 -5.33
C LEU A 120 14.36 6.31 -5.27
N ALA A 121 14.91 6.62 -4.10
CA ALA A 121 16.35 6.75 -3.89
C ALA A 121 17.08 5.40 -3.84
N LEU A 122 16.36 4.29 -3.64
CA LEU A 122 16.93 2.95 -3.56
C LEU A 122 17.17 2.35 -4.95
N VAL A 123 18.31 1.65 -5.12
CA VAL A 123 18.67 0.96 -6.38
C VAL A 123 17.59 -0.03 -6.79
N ARG A 124 17.10 -0.81 -5.82
CA ARG A 124 15.88 -1.60 -5.95
C ARG A 124 14.89 -0.95 -5.00
N ARG A 125 13.79 -0.42 -5.55
CA ARG A 125 12.77 0.39 -4.86
C ARG A 125 11.96 -0.46 -3.87
N PHE A 126 12.65 -1.06 -2.90
CA PHE A 126 12.11 -1.89 -1.84
C PHE A 126 12.13 -1.09 -0.55
N TRP A 127 10.95 -0.65 -0.14
CA TRP A 127 10.79 0.10 1.09
C TRP A 127 9.81 -0.65 1.98
N PHE A 128 10.12 -0.69 3.27
CA PHE A 128 9.28 -1.30 4.30
C PHE A 128 8.89 -0.24 5.31
N HIS A 129 7.67 -0.35 5.85
CA HIS A 129 7.26 0.47 6.98
C HIS A 129 8.24 0.26 8.15
N PRO A 130 8.65 1.32 8.89
CA PRO A 130 9.57 1.19 10.02
C PRO A 130 9.08 0.19 11.08
N ASP A 131 7.77 0.17 11.33
CA ASP A 131 7.12 -0.74 12.28
C ASP A 131 6.74 -2.12 11.70
N ASP A 132 7.00 -2.40 10.41
CA ASP A 132 6.71 -3.72 9.86
C ASP A 132 7.70 -4.73 10.48
N PRO A 133 7.22 -5.75 11.23
CA PRO A 133 8.10 -6.75 11.84
C PRO A 133 8.86 -7.60 10.80
N ARG A 134 8.48 -7.53 9.53
CA ARG A 134 9.17 -8.19 8.41
C ARG A 134 10.25 -7.30 7.77
N ASN A 135 10.40 -6.05 8.21
CA ASN A 135 11.41 -5.14 7.71
C ASN A 135 12.82 -5.75 7.97
N PRO A 136 13.62 -6.05 6.93
CA PRO A 136 14.93 -6.67 7.10
C PRO A 136 15.97 -5.72 7.71
N ALA A 137 15.69 -4.42 7.75
CA ALA A 137 16.53 -3.39 8.34
C ALA A 137 15.68 -2.52 9.29
N PRO A 138 15.27 -3.04 10.46
CA PRO A 138 14.49 -2.26 11.40
C PRO A 138 15.29 -1.03 11.86
N PRO A 139 14.63 0.10 12.13
CA PRO A 139 15.30 1.28 12.64
C PRO A 139 16.04 0.94 13.94
N ILE A 140 17.26 1.46 14.10
CA ILE A 140 18.01 1.35 15.35
C ILE A 140 17.29 2.27 16.35
N PRO A 141 16.86 1.77 17.53
CA PRO A 141 16.24 2.62 18.54
C PRO A 141 17.16 3.80 18.87
N GLU A 142 16.63 5.02 18.88
CA GLU A 142 17.38 6.17 19.38
C GLU A 142 17.72 5.91 20.86
N GLU A 143 19.01 5.92 21.18
CA GLU A 143 19.47 5.78 22.55
C GLU A 143 18.90 6.96 23.36
N PRO A 144 18.31 6.74 24.55
CA PRO A 144 17.76 7.84 25.34
C PRO A 144 18.84 8.92 25.52
N GLU A 145 18.52 10.17 25.19
CA GLU A 145 19.41 11.30 25.48
C GLU A 145 19.83 11.20 26.95
N ALA A 146 21.14 11.06 27.18
CA ALA A 146 21.67 11.04 28.53
C ALA A 146 21.18 12.29 29.25
N PRO A 147 20.66 12.18 30.49
CA PRO A 147 20.16 13.34 31.21
C PRO A 147 21.29 14.38 31.25
N ALA A 148 20.97 15.60 30.81
CA ALA A 148 21.90 16.71 30.85
C ALA A 148 22.51 16.80 32.25
N ASP A 149 23.85 16.82 32.32
CA ASP A 149 24.57 16.98 33.60
C ASP A 149 23.97 18.19 34.33
N PRO A 150 23.61 18.06 35.63
CA PRO A 150 23.11 19.19 36.38
C PRO A 150 24.19 20.27 36.40
N ALA A 151 23.79 21.50 36.06
CA ALA A 151 24.68 22.66 36.06
C ALA A 151 25.39 22.79 37.43
N PRO A 152 26.67 23.20 37.47
CA PRO A 152 27.40 23.33 38.73
C PRO A 152 26.66 24.28 39.66
N GLU A 153 26.26 23.81 40.85
CA GLU A 153 25.77 24.66 41.92
C GLU A 153 26.90 25.63 42.32
N GLU A 154 26.77 26.90 41.93
CA GLU A 154 27.55 27.99 42.51
C GLU A 154 27.18 28.10 44.00
N GLN A 155 28.02 27.51 44.86
CA GLN A 155 27.93 27.72 46.30
C GLN A 155 28.53 29.11 46.66
N PRO A 156 27.88 29.86 47.58
CA PRO A 156 28.18 31.26 47.89
C PRO A 156 29.48 31.49 48.70
#